data_AF-A0A8T4P615-F1
#
_entry.id   AF-A0A8T4P615-F1
#
_cell.length_a   1.000
_cell.length_b   1.000
_cell.length_c   1.000
_cell.angle_alpha   90.00
_cell.angle_beta   90.00
_cell.angle_gamma   90.00
#
_symmetry.space_group_name_H-M   'P 1'
#
loop_
_entity.id
_entity.type
_entity.pdbx_description
1 polymer ?
#
loop_
_entity_poly.entity_id
_entity_poly.type
_entity_poly.pdbx_seq_one_letter_code
_entity_poly.pdbx_strand_id
1 'polypeptide(L)'
;MAYATDIIEDSFNRTREALFKPFNLKKWLKLGFVSFMGARQGNLNNFRLDNSFNKVSNISNFIKKWWAPLLGFGVMIGVIWSVLQSIFYFVFIDSIVKNKVEIKKSFKKNGYVGISLFLFRLTIGMIFLTIIGLLSLPLLMPLIQNFNNLSWDIISIPYLILFIMLFVVMIIFLGLIHFVVNNMVAVDMYYRNIKFTAAWKQVIKLVKKELKEVFIYFLMKIVLGIAGGILALILILPLMVIMFAFFFMVGIVGAFSQFLALPTTLIVIFVVIGFIGLLIFGYIAAVITLPIDVFFINYMLLFFNKLIENNKGLLH
;
A
#
# COMPACT_ATOMS: atom_id res chain seq x y z
N MET A 1 -18.76 -27.59 -0.27
CA MET A 1 -17.41 -27.04 -0.49
C MET A 1 -17.39 -25.61 0.02
N ALA A 2 -16.23 -25.06 0.37
CA ALA A 2 -16.14 -23.71 0.91
C ALA A 2 -16.35 -22.68 -0.21
N TYR A 3 -17.04 -21.57 0.05
CA TYR A 3 -17.34 -20.60 -1.03
C TYR A 3 -16.08 -20.03 -1.66
N ALA A 4 -15.02 -19.89 -0.85
CA ALA A 4 -13.74 -19.33 -1.23
C ALA A 4 -12.94 -20.21 -2.20
N THR A 5 -13.16 -21.53 -2.23
CA THR A 5 -12.48 -22.43 -3.17
C THR A 5 -13.18 -22.46 -4.52
N ASP A 6 -14.51 -22.45 -4.51
CA ASP A 6 -15.33 -22.63 -5.72
C ASP A 6 -15.24 -21.42 -6.66
N ILE A 7 -15.01 -20.22 -6.12
CA ILE A 7 -14.90 -18.97 -6.90
C ILE A 7 -13.53 -18.77 -7.56
N ILE A 8 -12.52 -19.59 -7.30
CA ILE A 8 -11.16 -19.37 -7.82
C ILE A 8 -11.16 -19.45 -9.35
N GLU A 9 -11.79 -20.49 -9.89
CA GLU A 9 -11.91 -20.68 -11.34
C GLU A 9 -12.77 -19.60 -11.98
N ASP A 10 -13.90 -19.24 -11.37
CA ASP A 10 -14.74 -18.12 -11.81
C ASP A 10 -13.97 -16.79 -11.85
N SER A 11 -13.11 -16.55 -10.85
CA SER A 11 -12.28 -15.34 -10.75
C SER A 11 -11.22 -15.32 -11.84
N PHE A 12 -10.63 -16.47 -12.13
CA PHE A 12 -9.66 -16.62 -13.22
C PHE A 12 -10.31 -16.40 -14.58
N ASN A 13 -11.49 -17.00 -14.81
CA ASN A 13 -12.25 -16.84 -16.05
C ASN A 13 -12.68 -15.39 -16.28
N ARG A 14 -13.23 -14.71 -15.27
CA ARG A 14 -13.55 -13.27 -15.35
C ARG A 14 -12.34 -12.40 -15.63
N THR A 15 -11.18 -12.75 -15.05
CA THR A 15 -9.93 -12.02 -15.30
C THR A 15 -9.47 -12.21 -16.74
N ARG A 16 -9.57 -13.45 -17.25
CA ARG A 16 -9.23 -13.77 -18.64
C ARG A 16 -10.12 -13.02 -19.61
N GLU A 17 -11.42 -12.98 -19.36
CA GLU A 17 -12.40 -12.26 -20.18
C GLU A 17 -12.16 -10.75 -20.12
N ALA A 18 -12.01 -10.17 -18.93
CA ALA A 18 -11.85 -8.74 -18.77
C ALA A 18 -10.56 -8.20 -19.43
N LEU A 19 -9.46 -8.96 -19.39
CA LEU A 19 -8.16 -8.51 -19.89
C LEU A 19 -7.84 -8.95 -21.32
N PHE A 20 -8.19 -10.19 -21.69
CA PHE A 20 -7.77 -10.77 -22.97
C PHE A 20 -8.88 -10.85 -24.02
N LYS A 21 -10.16 -10.61 -23.67
CA LYS A 21 -11.29 -10.71 -24.62
C LYS A 21 -12.25 -9.50 -24.53
N PRO A 22 -12.15 -8.50 -25.43
CA PRO A 22 -11.11 -8.28 -26.45
C PRO A 22 -9.84 -7.66 -25.86
N PHE A 23 -8.66 -8.10 -26.31
CA PHE A 23 -7.40 -7.46 -25.93
C PHE A 23 -7.32 -6.05 -26.50
N ASN A 24 -7.08 -5.07 -25.63
CA ASN A 24 -6.92 -3.68 -26.02
C ASN A 24 -5.76 -3.06 -25.24
N LEU A 25 -4.65 -2.78 -25.93
CA LEU A 25 -3.43 -2.24 -25.32
C LEU A 25 -3.66 -0.89 -24.62
N LYS A 26 -4.52 -0.02 -25.18
CA LYS A 26 -4.89 1.25 -24.56
C LYS A 26 -5.67 1.05 -23.25
N LYS A 27 -6.56 0.06 -23.22
CA LYS A 27 -7.26 -0.34 -21.99
C LYS A 27 -6.27 -0.89 -20.96
N TRP A 28 -5.36 -1.77 -21.39
CA TRP A 28 -4.34 -2.38 -20.54
C TRP A 28 -3.43 -1.35 -19.89
N LEU A 29 -2.85 -0.42 -20.65
CA LEU A 29 -1.98 0.63 -20.13
C LEU A 29 -2.70 1.57 -19.16
N LYS A 30 -3.96 1.93 -19.45
CA LYS A 30 -4.78 2.75 -18.53
C LYS A 30 -5.14 2.00 -17.26
N LEU A 31 -5.48 0.72 -17.36
CA LEU A 31 -5.78 -0.12 -16.21
C LEU A 31 -4.52 -0.34 -15.35
N GLY A 32 -3.35 -0.51 -15.99
CA GLY A 32 -2.05 -0.55 -15.34
C GLY A 32 -1.73 0.74 -14.57
N PHE A 33 -2.07 1.90 -15.12
CA PHE A 33 -1.93 3.19 -14.42
C PHE A 33 -2.85 3.25 -13.20
N VAL A 34 -4.11 2.85 -13.36
CA VAL A 34 -5.08 2.81 -12.26
C VAL A 34 -4.66 1.80 -11.17
N SER A 35 -4.10 0.65 -11.55
CA SER A 35 -3.52 -0.34 -10.62
C SER A 35 -2.30 0.24 -9.89
N PHE A 36 -1.36 0.86 -10.61
CA PHE A 36 -0.19 1.51 -10.03
C PHE A 36 -0.57 2.53 -8.96
N MET A 37 -1.58 3.36 -9.24
CA MET A 37 -2.05 4.39 -8.32
C MET A 37 -2.86 3.82 -7.15
N GLY A 38 -3.71 2.81 -7.39
CA GLY A 38 -4.77 2.42 -6.45
C GLY A 38 -4.70 1.00 -5.88
N ALA A 39 -4.20 0.02 -6.65
CA ALA A 39 -4.17 -1.38 -6.22
C ALA A 39 -2.96 -1.69 -5.35
N ARG A 40 -1.83 -1.02 -5.63
CA ARG A 40 -0.56 -1.26 -4.94
C ARG A 40 -0.47 -0.32 -3.73
N GLN A 41 -0.74 -0.85 -2.54
CA GLN A 41 -0.40 -0.18 -1.28
C GLN A 41 1.12 -0.20 -1.10
N GLY A 42 1.79 0.78 -1.71
CA GLY A 42 3.25 0.92 -1.64
C GLY A 42 3.72 1.10 -0.19
N ASN A 43 4.58 0.18 0.26
CA ASN A 43 5.32 0.33 1.50
C ASN A 43 6.66 1.00 1.17
N LEU A 44 6.72 2.32 1.31
CA LEU A 44 7.94 3.12 1.07
C LEU A 44 8.92 3.09 2.27
N ASN A 45 8.61 2.33 3.33
CA ASN A 45 9.30 2.45 4.62
C ASN A 45 10.68 1.75 4.69
N ASN A 46 11.21 1.22 3.59
CA ASN A 46 12.49 0.51 3.55
C ASN A 46 13.65 1.31 2.93
N PHE A 47 13.54 2.63 2.79
CA PHE A 47 14.70 3.46 2.46
C PHE A 47 15.67 3.48 3.66
N ARG A 48 16.60 2.52 3.68
CA ARG A 48 17.80 2.59 4.51
C ARG A 48 18.70 3.68 3.94
N LEU A 49 18.60 4.90 4.49
CA LEU A 49 19.66 5.89 4.33
C LEU A 49 20.86 5.42 5.15
N ASP A 50 21.93 5.07 4.46
CA ASP A 50 23.19 4.74 5.10
C ASP A 50 23.84 6.02 5.67
N ASN A 51 24.55 5.91 6.79
CA ASN A 51 25.10 7.03 7.57
C ASN A 51 26.27 7.78 6.89
N SER A 52 26.54 7.48 5.61
CA SER A 52 27.59 8.09 4.80
C SER A 52 27.37 9.60 4.50
N PHE A 53 26.20 10.16 4.82
CA PHE A 53 25.91 11.60 4.69
C PHE A 53 26.63 12.48 5.72
N ASN A 54 27.24 11.90 6.76
CA ASN A 54 27.91 12.66 7.82
C ASN A 54 29.19 13.38 7.36
N LYS A 55 29.67 13.16 6.12
CA LYS A 55 30.88 13.78 5.60
C LYS A 55 30.66 15.10 4.84
N VAL A 56 29.41 15.55 4.68
CA VAL A 56 29.10 16.80 3.97
C VAL A 56 28.61 17.87 4.97
N SER A 57 29.54 18.70 5.45
CA SER A 57 29.26 19.79 6.40
C SER A 57 28.19 20.79 5.89
N ASN A 58 28.02 20.92 4.58
CA ASN A 58 27.00 21.78 3.98
C ASN A 58 25.58 21.18 4.03
N ILE A 59 25.43 19.85 4.09
CA ILE A 59 24.12 19.20 4.14
C ILE A 59 23.51 19.30 5.54
N SER A 60 24.32 19.22 6.60
CA SER A 60 23.82 19.34 7.96
C SER A 60 23.24 20.73 8.26
N ASN A 61 23.89 21.80 7.77
CA ASN A 61 23.38 23.17 7.89
C ASN A 61 22.14 23.41 7.03
N PHE A 62 22.08 22.82 5.84
CA PHE A 62 20.89 22.84 4.99
C PHE A 62 19.70 22.13 5.67
N ILE A 63 19.89 20.92 6.19
CA ILE A 63 18.86 20.17 6.91
C ILE A 63 18.43 20.93 8.17
N LYS A 64 19.36 21.43 9.00
CA LYS A 64 19.02 22.23 10.20
C LYS A 64 18.18 23.47 9.88
N LYS A 65 18.39 24.10 8.72
CA LYS A 65 17.62 25.27 8.27
C LYS A 65 16.27 24.88 7.64
N TRP A 66 16.19 23.77 6.93
CA TRP A 66 15.05 23.40 6.09
C TRP A 66 14.24 22.19 6.60
N TRP A 67 14.60 21.54 7.70
CA TRP A 67 13.93 20.30 8.14
C TRP A 67 12.43 20.48 8.39
N ALA A 68 12.00 21.59 9.03
CA ALA A 68 10.60 21.86 9.32
C ALA A 68 9.75 22.03 8.04
N PRO A 69 10.11 22.91 7.08
CA PRO A 69 9.37 23.03 5.82
C PRO A 69 9.47 21.76 4.96
N LEU A 70 10.60 21.04 4.96
CA LEU A 70 10.73 19.76 4.24
C LEU A 70 9.83 18.68 4.83
N LEU A 71 9.71 18.62 6.16
CA LEU A 71 8.79 17.70 6.84
C LEU A 71 7.34 18.05 6.52
N GLY A 72 6.97 19.33 6.60
CA GLY A 72 5.63 19.79 6.21
C GLY A 72 5.29 19.45 4.76
N PHE A 73 6.23 19.69 3.84
CA PHE A 73 6.08 19.37 2.42
C PHE A 73 5.98 17.86 2.18
N GLY A 74 6.83 17.05 2.84
CA GLY A 74 6.79 15.59 2.75
C GLY A 74 5.50 15.00 3.29
N VAL A 75 5.01 15.49 4.43
CA VAL A 75 3.70 15.09 4.99
C VAL A 75 2.57 15.47 4.04
N MET A 76 2.60 16.68 3.47
CA MET A 76 1.61 17.12 2.49
C MET A 76 1.57 16.19 1.27
N ILE A 77 2.72 15.85 0.71
CA ILE A 77 2.83 14.90 -0.41
C ILE A 77 2.31 13.53 -0.01
N GLY A 78 2.68 13.02 1.17
CA GLY A 78 2.23 11.73 1.67
C GLY A 78 0.71 11.66 1.84
N VAL A 79 0.11 12.73 2.36
CA VAL A 79 -1.35 12.86 2.49
C VAL A 79 -2.02 12.88 1.11
N ILE A 80 -1.53 13.70 0.18
CA ILE A 80 -2.06 13.76 -1.19
C ILE A 80 -1.97 12.38 -1.85
N TRP A 81 -0.82 11.71 -1.73
CA TRP A 81 -0.61 10.38 -2.28
C TRP A 81 -1.59 9.35 -1.69
N SER A 82 -1.77 9.37 -0.37
CA SER A 82 -2.70 8.48 0.33
C SER A 82 -4.16 8.71 -0.05
N VAL A 83 -4.57 9.97 -0.24
CA VAL A 83 -5.90 10.31 -0.76
C VAL A 83 -6.08 9.79 -2.18
N LEU A 84 -5.12 10.05 -3.07
CA LEU A 84 -5.16 9.58 -4.45
C LEU A 84 -5.27 8.06 -4.50
N GLN A 85 -4.42 7.35 -3.76
CA GLN A 85 -4.46 5.89 -3.67
C GLN A 85 -5.81 5.37 -3.21
N SER A 86 -6.43 6.04 -2.23
CA SER A 86 -7.76 5.69 -1.75
C SER A 86 -8.83 5.83 -2.83
N ILE A 87 -8.81 6.89 -3.63
CA ILE A 87 -9.77 7.11 -4.71
C ILE A 87 -9.50 6.16 -5.89
N PHE A 88 -8.24 6.00 -6.29
CA PHE A 88 -7.85 5.13 -7.40
C PHE A 88 -8.16 3.66 -7.14
N TYR A 89 -8.12 3.21 -5.88
CA TYR A 89 -8.60 1.87 -5.51
C TYR A 89 -10.06 1.64 -5.96
N PHE A 90 -10.97 2.59 -5.72
CA PHE A 90 -12.36 2.49 -6.18
C PHE A 90 -12.51 2.71 -7.69
N VAL A 91 -11.66 3.54 -8.30
CA VAL A 91 -11.60 3.66 -9.78
C VAL A 91 -11.19 2.34 -10.42
N PHE A 92 -10.30 1.58 -9.76
CA PHE A 92 -9.87 0.27 -10.23
C PHE A 92 -11.00 -0.75 -10.16
N ILE A 93 -11.71 -0.83 -9.03
CA ILE A 93 -12.91 -1.65 -8.90
C ILE A 93 -13.95 -1.27 -9.97
N ASP A 94 -14.25 0.02 -10.14
CA ASP A 94 -15.22 0.49 -11.14
C ASP A 94 -14.83 0.11 -12.57
N SER A 95 -13.54 0.16 -12.89
CA SER A 95 -13.00 -0.19 -14.20
C SER A 95 -13.10 -1.69 -14.49
N ILE A 96 -12.92 -2.54 -13.47
CA ILE A 96 -13.05 -3.99 -13.60
C ILE A 96 -14.52 -4.38 -13.72
N VAL A 97 -15.38 -3.86 -12.84
CA VAL A 97 -16.82 -4.18 -12.82
C VAL A 97 -17.50 -3.76 -14.13
N LYS A 98 -17.17 -2.60 -14.69
CA LYS A 98 -17.75 -2.12 -15.96
C LYS A 98 -17.00 -2.60 -17.20
N ASN A 99 -15.89 -3.31 -17.02
CA ASN A 99 -14.99 -3.71 -18.10
C ASN A 99 -14.51 -2.54 -18.99
N LYS A 100 -14.58 -1.30 -18.51
CA LYS A 100 -14.31 -0.04 -19.26
C LYS A 100 -13.57 0.95 -18.38
N VAL A 101 -12.50 1.55 -18.92
CA VAL A 101 -11.62 2.45 -18.16
C VAL A 101 -12.00 3.91 -18.38
N GLU A 102 -12.82 4.47 -17.48
CA GLU A 102 -13.31 5.85 -17.50
C GLU A 102 -12.74 6.68 -16.34
N ILE A 103 -11.41 6.84 -16.26
CA ILE A 103 -10.68 7.43 -15.12
C ILE A 103 -11.37 8.70 -14.58
N LYS A 104 -11.62 9.72 -15.42
CA LYS A 104 -12.20 11.00 -14.99
C LYS A 104 -13.60 10.85 -14.39
N LYS A 105 -14.45 10.01 -15.02
CA LYS A 105 -15.84 9.81 -14.58
C LYS A 105 -15.88 8.99 -13.28
N SER A 106 -15.11 7.91 -13.22
CA SER A 106 -15.01 7.05 -12.04
C SER A 106 -14.37 7.78 -10.86
N PHE A 107 -13.36 8.62 -11.10
CA PHE A 107 -12.73 9.45 -10.06
C PHE A 107 -13.73 10.42 -9.44
N LYS A 108 -14.52 11.14 -10.27
CA LYS A 108 -15.56 12.05 -9.77
C LYS A 108 -16.67 11.32 -9.03
N LYS A 109 -17.11 10.16 -9.55
CA LYS A 109 -18.17 9.33 -8.95
C LYS A 109 -17.74 8.76 -7.59
N ASN A 110 -16.53 8.20 -7.53
CA ASN A 110 -16.04 7.44 -6.37
C ASN A 110 -15.16 8.27 -5.42
N GLY A 111 -14.95 9.56 -5.72
CA GLY A 111 -14.10 10.45 -4.93
C GLY A 111 -14.52 10.54 -3.46
N TYR A 112 -15.82 10.72 -3.19
CA TYR A 112 -16.31 10.83 -1.81
C TYR A 112 -16.17 9.49 -1.04
N VAL A 113 -16.36 8.34 -1.72
CA VAL A 113 -16.15 7.00 -1.15
C VAL A 113 -14.68 6.79 -0.80
N GLY A 114 -13.78 7.15 -1.74
CA GLY A 114 -12.34 7.14 -1.56
C GLY A 114 -11.88 7.99 -0.39
N ILE A 115 -12.37 9.22 -0.27
CA ILE A 115 -12.07 10.13 0.84
C ILE A 115 -12.58 9.57 2.17
N SER A 116 -13.78 8.98 2.21
CA SER A 116 -14.29 8.35 3.43
C SER A 116 -13.40 7.20 3.90
N LEU A 117 -12.85 6.40 2.97
CA LEU A 117 -11.91 5.32 3.30
C LEU A 117 -10.56 5.88 3.75
N PHE A 118 -10.06 6.93 3.09
CA PHE A 118 -8.84 7.63 3.50
C PHE A 118 -8.96 8.17 4.92
N LEU A 119 -10.02 8.91 5.24
CA LEU A 119 -10.23 9.48 6.57
C LEU A 119 -10.27 8.41 7.64
N PHE A 120 -10.93 7.27 7.40
CA PHE A 120 -10.89 6.15 8.32
C PHE A 120 -9.47 5.61 8.54
N ARG A 121 -8.72 5.39 7.45
CA ARG A 121 -7.33 4.92 7.51
C ARG A 121 -6.40 5.90 8.24
N LEU A 122 -6.61 7.19 8.02
CA LEU A 122 -5.88 8.25 8.72
C LEU A 122 -6.22 8.22 10.22
N THR A 123 -7.51 8.18 10.57
CA THR A 123 -7.95 8.15 11.98
C THR A 123 -7.42 6.93 12.72
N ILE A 124 -7.55 5.71 12.16
CA ILE A 124 -7.02 4.50 12.81
C ILE A 124 -5.49 4.55 12.92
N GLY A 125 -4.80 5.10 11.91
CA GLY A 125 -3.35 5.31 11.93
C GLY A 125 -2.93 6.28 13.04
N MET A 126 -3.65 7.39 13.21
CA MET A 126 -3.39 8.36 14.28
C MET A 126 -3.65 7.77 15.66
N ILE A 127 -4.74 7.03 15.85
CA ILE A 127 -5.02 6.32 17.12
C ILE A 127 -3.88 5.36 17.46
N PHE A 128 -3.42 4.59 16.47
CA PHE A 128 -2.33 3.64 16.64
C PHE A 128 -0.99 4.32 16.98
N LEU A 129 -0.66 5.40 16.28
CA LEU A 129 0.53 6.21 16.56
C LEU A 129 0.51 6.79 17.98
N THR A 130 -0.66 7.27 18.44
CA THR A 130 -0.83 7.76 19.81
C THR A 130 -0.63 6.64 20.84
N ILE A 131 -1.21 5.46 20.61
CA ILE A 131 -1.07 4.32 21.54
C ILE A 131 0.39 3.86 21.60
N ILE A 132 1.05 3.67 20.46
CA ILE A 132 2.47 3.29 20.43
C ILE A 132 3.35 4.36 21.06
N GLY A 133 3.10 5.63 20.74
CA GLY A 133 3.82 6.75 21.32
C GLY A 133 3.75 6.70 22.85
N LEU A 134 2.54 6.54 23.39
CA LEU A 134 2.31 6.42 24.84
C LEU A 134 3.00 5.18 25.44
N LEU A 135 2.85 4.00 24.81
CA LEU A 135 3.49 2.75 25.24
C LEU A 135 5.02 2.81 25.14
N SER A 136 5.57 3.66 24.29
CA SER A 136 7.02 3.83 24.16
C SER A 136 7.60 4.82 25.18
N LEU A 137 6.79 5.66 25.83
CA LEU A 137 7.29 6.72 26.71
C LEU A 137 8.24 6.21 27.81
N PRO A 138 7.96 5.12 28.54
CA PRO A 138 8.86 4.64 29.57
C PRO A 138 10.17 4.08 29.01
N LEU A 139 10.17 3.57 27.77
CA LEU A 139 11.41 3.18 27.07
C LEU A 139 12.22 4.41 26.67
N LEU A 140 11.55 5.51 26.29
CA LEU A 140 12.18 6.73 25.81
C LEU A 140 12.64 7.67 26.93
N MET A 141 12.06 7.60 28.13
CA MET A 141 12.45 8.47 29.26
C MET A 141 13.96 8.42 29.58
N PRO A 142 14.60 7.26 29.72
CA PRO A 142 16.05 7.12 29.81
C PRO A 142 16.83 7.89 28.75
N LEU A 143 16.40 7.81 27.49
CA LEU A 143 17.04 8.44 26.34
C LEU A 143 16.90 9.96 26.39
N ILE A 144 15.74 10.47 26.85
CA ILE A 144 15.47 11.90 26.97
C ILE A 144 16.32 12.51 28.10
N GLN A 145 16.47 11.81 29.22
CA GLN A 145 17.20 12.31 30.39
C GLN A 145 18.72 12.19 30.25
N ASN A 146 19.22 11.12 29.62
CA ASN A 146 20.65 10.82 29.52
C ASN A 146 21.14 10.83 28.06
N PHE A 147 20.67 11.77 27.23
CA PHE A 147 20.95 11.79 25.79
C PHE A 147 22.45 11.81 25.43
N ASN A 148 23.30 12.37 26.28
CA ASN A 148 24.75 12.44 26.04
C ASN A 148 25.52 11.18 26.49
N ASN A 149 24.93 10.34 27.35
CA ASN A 149 25.55 9.14 27.92
C ASN A 149 24.59 7.93 27.77
N LEU A 150 24.23 7.59 26.53
CA LEU A 150 23.44 6.39 26.26
C LEU A 150 24.24 5.13 26.63
N SER A 151 23.81 4.43 27.68
CA SER A 151 24.15 3.03 27.91
C SER A 151 22.92 2.15 27.68
N TRP A 152 23.14 0.91 27.24
CA TRP A 152 22.04 -0.05 27.00
C TRP A 152 21.42 -0.56 28.30
N ASP A 153 22.14 -0.45 29.42
CA ASP A 153 21.70 -0.87 30.74
C ASP A 153 20.52 -0.05 31.30
N ILE A 154 20.20 1.09 30.68
CA ILE A 154 19.11 1.98 31.13
C ILE A 154 17.73 1.49 30.65
N ILE A 155 17.67 0.54 29.71
CA ILE A 155 16.41 -0.02 29.21
C ILE A 155 16.00 -1.21 30.09
N SER A 156 14.88 -1.07 30.80
CA SER A 156 14.33 -2.16 31.60
C SER A 156 13.87 -3.32 30.70
N ILE A 157 14.61 -4.43 30.71
CA ILE A 157 14.31 -5.65 29.93
C ILE A 157 12.84 -6.11 30.11
N PRO A 158 12.25 -6.13 31.32
CA PRO A 158 10.85 -6.51 31.48
C PRO A 158 9.87 -5.60 30.72
N TYR A 159 10.14 -4.29 30.69
CA TYR A 159 9.31 -3.33 29.97
C TYR A 159 9.45 -3.49 28.46
N LEU A 160 10.68 -3.76 27.97
CA LEU A 160 10.92 -4.05 26.56
C LEU A 160 10.12 -5.28 26.09
N ILE A 161 10.12 -6.36 26.88
CA ILE A 161 9.33 -7.57 26.59
C ILE A 161 7.84 -7.25 26.53
N LEU A 162 7.32 -6.52 27.52
CA LEU A 162 5.92 -6.11 27.56
C LEU A 162 5.54 -5.24 26.35
N PHE A 163 6.40 -4.27 26.00
CA PHE A 163 6.22 -3.41 24.83
C PHE A 163 6.15 -4.23 23.54
N ILE A 164 7.10 -5.15 23.33
CA ILE A 164 7.12 -6.03 22.15
C ILE A 164 5.84 -6.90 22.11
N MET A 165 5.44 -7.49 23.24
CA MET A 165 4.24 -8.32 23.31
C MET A 165 2.98 -7.53 22.93
N LEU A 166 2.79 -6.34 23.51
CA LEU A 166 1.65 -5.47 23.18
C LEU A 166 1.71 -4.98 21.72
N PHE A 167 2.90 -4.64 21.23
CA PHE A 167 3.12 -4.19 19.86
C PHE A 167 2.75 -5.28 18.85
N VAL A 168 3.11 -6.55 19.12
CA VAL A 168 2.72 -7.70 18.28
C VAL A 168 1.21 -7.89 18.26
N VAL A 169 0.54 -7.86 19.42
CA VAL A 169 -0.93 -7.96 19.51
C VAL A 169 -1.60 -6.83 18.73
N MET A 170 -1.08 -5.61 18.86
CA MET A 170 -1.55 -4.44 18.15
C MET A 170 -1.39 -4.54 16.63
N ILE A 171 -0.26 -5.07 16.13
CA ILE A 171 -0.04 -5.33 14.69
C ILE A 171 -1.03 -6.36 14.17
N ILE A 172 -1.25 -7.46 14.90
CA ILE A 172 -2.20 -8.50 14.50
C ILE A 172 -3.61 -7.92 14.38
N PHE A 173 -4.02 -7.13 15.37
CA PHE A 173 -5.33 -6.48 15.39
C PHE A 173 -5.51 -5.50 14.21
N LEU A 174 -4.51 -4.66 13.94
CA LEU A 174 -4.53 -3.78 12.77
C LEU A 174 -4.55 -4.57 11.45
N GLY A 175 -3.80 -5.65 11.35
CA GLY A 175 -3.78 -6.52 10.18
C GLY A 175 -5.17 -7.11 9.87
N LEU A 176 -5.89 -7.54 10.91
CA LEU A 176 -7.26 -8.04 10.78
C LEU A 176 -8.23 -6.93 10.34
N ILE A 177 -8.16 -5.73 10.93
CA ILE A 177 -8.97 -4.58 10.51
C ILE A 177 -8.68 -4.26 9.05
N HIS A 178 -7.40 -4.14 8.69
CA HIS A 178 -6.96 -3.85 7.31
C HIS A 178 -7.47 -4.91 6.35
N PHE A 179 -7.41 -6.18 6.72
CA PHE A 179 -7.94 -7.28 5.93
C PHE A 179 -9.45 -7.11 5.67
N VAL A 180 -10.27 -6.96 6.71
CA VAL A 180 -11.73 -6.83 6.54
C VAL A 180 -12.08 -5.56 5.75
N VAL A 181 -11.40 -4.46 6.03
CA VAL A 181 -11.65 -3.18 5.37
C VAL A 181 -11.38 -3.26 3.86
N ASN A 182 -10.20 -3.75 3.47
CA ASN A 182 -9.81 -3.75 2.06
C ASN A 182 -10.44 -4.91 1.26
N ASN A 183 -10.97 -5.95 1.91
CA ASN A 183 -11.57 -7.09 1.22
C ASN A 183 -13.10 -7.08 1.16
N MET A 184 -13.75 -6.45 2.13
CA MET A 184 -15.20 -6.61 2.30
C MET A 184 -15.87 -5.25 2.41
N VAL A 185 -15.38 -4.40 3.31
CA VAL A 185 -15.96 -3.06 3.53
C VAL A 185 -15.80 -2.19 2.29
N ALA A 186 -14.64 -2.23 1.63
CA ALA A 186 -14.43 -1.44 0.43
C ALA A 186 -15.30 -1.93 -0.75
N VAL A 187 -15.54 -3.24 -0.86
CA VAL A 187 -16.50 -3.78 -1.86
C VAL A 187 -17.90 -3.25 -1.57
N ASP A 188 -18.29 -3.28 -0.31
CA ASP A 188 -19.59 -2.83 0.12
C ASP A 188 -19.84 -1.33 -0.14
N MET A 189 -18.85 -0.52 0.21
CA MET A 189 -18.82 0.92 -0.05
C MET A 189 -18.96 1.22 -1.55
N TYR A 190 -18.34 0.39 -2.40
CA TYR A 190 -18.44 0.52 -3.85
C TYR A 190 -19.85 0.21 -4.37
N TYR A 191 -20.43 -0.94 -4.00
CA TYR A 191 -21.73 -1.38 -4.51
C TYR A 191 -22.89 -0.49 -4.00
N ARG A 192 -22.88 -0.17 -2.71
CA ARG A 192 -23.97 0.60 -2.08
C ARG A 192 -23.78 2.10 -2.13
N ASN A 193 -22.61 2.59 -2.56
CA ASN A 193 -22.31 4.01 -2.62
C ASN A 193 -22.50 4.68 -1.23
N ILE A 194 -22.06 4.02 -0.15
CA ILE A 194 -22.20 4.50 1.23
C ILE A 194 -20.86 4.87 1.87
N LYS A 195 -20.90 5.67 2.95
CA LYS A 195 -19.71 6.02 3.75
C LYS A 195 -19.18 4.80 4.50
N PHE A 196 -17.90 4.86 4.89
CA PHE A 196 -17.20 3.80 5.61
C PHE A 196 -17.96 3.32 6.86
N THR A 197 -18.47 4.25 7.68
CA THR A 197 -19.11 3.92 8.96
C THR A 197 -20.38 3.07 8.79
N ALA A 198 -21.16 3.31 7.74
CA ALA A 198 -22.35 2.53 7.43
C ALA A 198 -21.95 1.13 6.89
N ALA A 199 -21.01 1.08 5.95
CA ALA A 199 -20.51 -0.17 5.39
C ALA A 199 -19.88 -1.07 6.46
N TRP A 200 -19.04 -0.51 7.35
CA TRP A 200 -18.42 -1.22 8.45
C TRP A 200 -19.43 -1.92 9.35
N LYS A 201 -20.49 -1.21 9.77
CA LYS A 201 -21.54 -1.77 10.62
C LYS A 201 -22.25 -2.96 9.98
N GLN A 202 -22.47 -2.92 8.67
CA GLN A 202 -23.16 -3.99 7.95
C GLN A 202 -22.24 -5.19 7.69
N VAL A 203 -21.02 -4.91 7.24
CA VAL A 203 -20.02 -5.95 6.95
C VAL A 203 -19.59 -6.68 8.22
N ILE A 204 -19.44 -6.01 9.36
CA ILE A 204 -19.04 -6.70 10.59
C ILE A 204 -20.13 -7.66 11.10
N LYS A 205 -21.42 -7.35 10.84
CA LYS A 205 -22.53 -8.28 11.14
C LYS A 205 -22.44 -9.52 10.26
N LEU A 206 -22.14 -9.35 8.97
CA LEU A 206 -21.94 -10.44 8.03
C LEU A 206 -20.73 -11.30 8.39
N VAL A 207 -19.59 -10.67 8.71
CA VAL A 207 -18.36 -11.36 9.14
C VAL A 207 -18.60 -12.19 10.39
N LYS A 208 -19.32 -11.65 11.38
CA LYS A 208 -19.63 -12.38 12.62
C LYS A 208 -20.52 -13.60 12.41
N LYS A 209 -21.38 -13.60 11.39
CA LYS A 209 -22.24 -14.74 11.05
C LYS A 209 -21.49 -15.81 10.28
N GLU A 210 -20.65 -15.39 9.33
CA GLU A 210 -19.93 -16.27 8.42
C GLU A 210 -18.43 -16.35 8.78
N LEU A 211 -18.08 -16.44 10.07
CA LEU A 211 -16.69 -16.43 10.53
C LEU A 211 -15.87 -17.54 9.88
N LYS A 212 -16.46 -18.72 9.70
CA LYS A 212 -15.81 -19.87 9.06
C LYS A 212 -15.44 -19.56 7.60
N GLU A 213 -16.37 -19.04 6.81
CA GLU A 213 -16.12 -18.72 5.40
C GLU A 213 -15.14 -17.55 5.24
N VAL A 214 -15.22 -16.53 6.12
CA VAL A 214 -14.26 -15.42 6.14
C VAL A 214 -12.85 -15.90 6.50
N PHE A 215 -12.73 -16.82 7.45
CA PHE A 215 -11.45 -17.41 7.83
C PHE A 215 -10.85 -18.28 6.72
N ILE A 216 -11.67 -19.08 6.04
CA ILE A 216 -11.24 -19.86 4.88
C ILE A 216 -10.80 -18.91 3.75
N TYR A 217 -11.56 -17.86 3.47
CA TYR A 217 -11.16 -16.83 2.50
C TYR A 217 -9.84 -16.14 2.86
N PHE A 218 -9.62 -15.86 4.15
CA PHE A 218 -8.34 -15.33 4.65
C PHE A 218 -7.18 -16.27 4.33
N LEU A 219 -7.31 -17.57 4.65
CA LEU A 219 -6.30 -18.58 4.35
C LEU A 219 -6.06 -18.72 2.84
N MET A 220 -7.13 -18.80 2.04
CA MET A 220 -7.01 -18.89 0.58
C MET A 220 -6.31 -17.67 -0.01
N LYS A 221 -6.55 -16.48 0.55
CA LYS A 221 -5.87 -15.26 0.10
C LYS A 221 -4.38 -15.28 0.40
N ILE A 222 -3.95 -15.90 1.52
CA ILE A 222 -2.52 -16.12 1.79
C ILE A 222 -1.93 -17.05 0.73
N VAL A 223 -2.56 -18.20 0.46
CA VAL A 223 -2.06 -19.18 -0.52
C VAL A 223 -1.99 -18.58 -1.93
N LEU A 224 -3.07 -17.94 -2.39
CA LEU A 224 -3.11 -17.24 -3.67
C LEU A 224 -2.13 -16.07 -3.71
N GLY A 225 -1.93 -15.38 -2.58
CA GLY A 225 -0.96 -14.31 -2.40
C GLY A 225 0.47 -14.77 -2.63
N ILE A 226 0.84 -15.94 -2.11
CA ILE A 226 2.16 -16.56 -2.33
C ILE A 226 2.32 -16.90 -3.81
N ALA A 227 1.34 -17.60 -4.41
CA ALA A 227 1.38 -17.97 -5.83
C ALA A 227 1.47 -16.75 -6.75
N GLY A 228 0.62 -15.74 -6.52
CA GLY A 228 0.64 -14.47 -7.24
C GLY A 228 1.94 -13.69 -7.02
N GLY A 229 2.50 -13.72 -5.81
CA GLY A 229 3.79 -13.10 -5.49
C GLY A 229 4.95 -13.74 -6.26
N ILE A 230 5.01 -15.08 -6.31
CA ILE A 230 6.02 -15.81 -7.08
C ILE A 230 5.90 -15.49 -8.57
N LEU A 231 4.68 -15.52 -9.12
CA LEU A 231 4.43 -15.14 -10.52
C LEU A 231 4.85 -13.68 -10.80
N ALA A 232 4.50 -12.74 -9.91
CA ALA A 232 4.91 -11.35 -10.03
C ALA A 232 6.43 -11.19 -10.01
N LEU A 233 7.13 -11.89 -9.11
CA LEU A 233 8.58 -11.88 -9.03
C LEU A 233 9.21 -12.38 -10.33
N ILE A 234 8.77 -13.52 -10.85
CA ILE A 234 9.28 -14.08 -12.12
C ILE A 234 9.09 -13.07 -13.26
N LEU A 235 7.90 -12.45 -13.34
CA LEU A 235 7.58 -11.48 -14.39
C LEU A 235 8.38 -10.17 -14.30
N ILE A 236 8.69 -9.70 -13.08
CA ILE A 236 9.40 -8.44 -12.86
C ILE A 236 10.92 -8.64 -12.82
N LEU A 237 11.43 -9.86 -12.63
CA LEU A 237 12.87 -10.15 -12.47
C LEU A 237 13.74 -9.58 -13.61
N PRO A 238 13.41 -9.75 -14.91
CA PRO A 238 14.21 -9.15 -15.99
C PRO A 238 14.26 -7.62 -15.90
N LEU A 239 13.14 -7.00 -15.52
CA LEU A 239 13.04 -5.56 -15.32
C LEU A 239 13.89 -5.11 -14.12
N MET A 240 13.95 -5.90 -13.04
CA MET A 240 14.80 -5.61 -11.87
C MET A 240 16.29 -5.65 -12.23
N VAL A 241 16.72 -6.58 -13.09
CA VAL A 241 18.12 -6.63 -13.54
C VAL A 241 18.50 -5.39 -14.33
N ILE A 242 17.63 -4.96 -15.26
CA ILE A 242 17.81 -3.72 -16.03
C ILE A 242 17.86 -2.52 -15.10
N MET A 243 16.96 -2.46 -14.13
CA MET A 243 16.89 -1.38 -13.14
C MET A 243 18.14 -1.30 -12.27
N PHE A 244 18.64 -2.46 -11.83
CA PHE A 244 19.86 -2.56 -11.04
C PHE A 244 21.06 -2.05 -11.85
N ALA A 245 21.20 -2.47 -13.12
CA ALA A 245 22.25 -1.96 -14.00
C ALA A 245 22.16 -0.44 -14.21
N PHE A 246 20.94 0.10 -14.38
CA PHE A 246 20.70 1.54 -14.50
C PHE A 246 21.16 2.30 -13.24
N PHE A 247 20.72 1.89 -12.04
CA PHE A 247 21.15 2.55 -10.81
C PHE A 247 22.63 2.35 -10.50
N PHE A 248 23.19 1.20 -10.84
CA PHE A 248 24.62 0.95 -10.70
C PHE A 248 25.42 1.92 -11.56
N MET A 249 25.01 2.14 -12.81
CA MET A 249 25.65 3.09 -13.71
C MET A 249 25.47 4.54 -13.25
N VAL A 250 24.26 4.93 -12.83
CA VAL A 250 24.01 6.26 -12.23
C VAL A 250 24.86 6.46 -10.96
N GLY A 251 25.02 5.41 -10.15
CA GLY A 251 25.84 5.43 -8.93
C GLY A 251 27.32 5.62 -9.24
N ILE A 252 27.86 4.90 -10.23
CA ILE A 252 29.24 5.08 -10.71
C ILE A 252 29.45 6.51 -11.19
N VAL A 253 28.57 7.02 -12.05
CA VAL A 253 28.68 8.40 -12.57
C VAL A 253 28.58 9.43 -11.44
N GLY A 254 27.70 9.20 -10.46
CA GLY A 254 27.58 10.02 -9.26
C GLY A 254 28.88 10.03 -8.42
N ALA A 255 29.48 8.87 -8.17
CA ALA A 255 30.75 8.78 -7.45
C ALA A 255 31.90 9.45 -8.23
N PHE A 256 31.94 9.25 -9.55
CA PHE A 256 32.94 9.85 -10.43
C PHE A 256 32.79 11.38 -10.53
N SER A 257 31.57 11.91 -10.45
CA SER A 257 31.30 13.36 -10.44
C SER A 257 31.89 14.08 -9.22
N GLN A 258 31.99 13.39 -8.08
CA GLN A 258 32.65 13.91 -6.88
C GLN A 258 34.17 13.94 -7.03
N PHE A 259 34.76 12.97 -7.74
CA PHE A 259 36.18 12.95 -8.07
C PHE A 259 36.59 14.11 -8.98
N LEU A 260 35.71 14.52 -9.92
CA LEU A 260 35.95 15.64 -10.84
C LEU A 260 35.51 17.01 -10.30
N ALA A 261 35.06 17.13 -9.04
CA ALA A 261 34.51 18.36 -8.47
C ALA A 261 33.43 19.03 -9.35
N LEU A 262 32.56 18.22 -9.97
CA LEU A 262 31.51 18.73 -10.86
C LEU A 262 30.49 19.59 -10.08
N PRO A 263 29.89 20.61 -10.74
CA PRO A 263 28.95 21.51 -10.09
C PRO A 263 27.74 20.77 -9.52
N THR A 264 27.24 21.23 -8.37
CA THR A 264 26.11 20.66 -7.62
C THR A 264 24.82 20.54 -8.43
N THR A 265 24.69 21.29 -9.52
CA THR A 265 23.58 21.24 -10.48
C THR A 265 23.48 19.88 -11.20
N LEU A 266 24.61 19.21 -11.49
CA LEU A 266 24.60 17.89 -12.13
C LEU A 266 24.05 16.81 -11.20
N ILE A 267 24.34 16.90 -9.90
CA ILE A 267 23.84 15.95 -8.89
C ILE A 267 22.31 15.99 -8.84
N VAL A 268 21.71 17.19 -8.86
CA VAL A 268 20.26 17.36 -8.88
C VAL A 268 19.63 16.71 -10.12
N ILE A 269 20.26 16.84 -11.29
CA ILE A 269 19.80 16.22 -12.53
C ILE A 269 19.80 14.68 -12.41
N PHE A 270 20.87 14.08 -11.87
CA PHE A 270 20.93 12.63 -11.66
C PHE A 270 19.87 12.12 -10.67
N VAL A 271 19.62 12.87 -9.59
CA VAL A 271 18.55 12.52 -8.64
C VAL A 271 17.17 12.56 -9.32
N VAL A 272 16.91 13.60 -10.12
CA VAL A 272 15.64 13.72 -10.87
C VAL A 272 15.50 12.59 -11.89
N ILE A 273 16.55 12.26 -12.64
CA ILE A 273 16.56 11.14 -13.60
C ILE A 273 16.33 9.81 -12.89
N GLY A 274 17.00 9.57 -11.76
CA GLY A 274 16.82 8.36 -10.95
C GLY A 274 15.38 8.22 -10.42
N PHE A 275 14.79 9.32 -9.95
CA PHE A 275 13.41 9.34 -9.48
C PHE A 275 12.42 9.07 -10.61
N ILE A 276 12.61 9.69 -11.79
CA ILE A 276 11.80 9.44 -12.99
C ILE A 276 11.92 7.97 -13.42
N GLY A 277 13.13 7.42 -13.44
CA GLY A 277 13.38 6.00 -13.74
C GLY A 277 12.62 5.07 -12.80
N LEU A 278 12.63 5.38 -11.49
CA LEU A 278 11.88 4.65 -10.47
C LEU A 278 10.37 4.67 -10.73
N LEU A 279 9.80 5.82 -11.08
CA LEU A 279 8.38 5.94 -11.43
C LEU A 279 8.04 5.13 -12.69
N ILE A 280 8.88 5.20 -13.73
CA ILE A 280 8.67 4.45 -14.98
C ILE A 280 8.69 2.94 -14.70
N PHE A 281 9.68 2.46 -13.94
CA PHE A 281 9.74 1.06 -13.54
C PHE A 281 8.53 0.63 -12.74
N GLY A 282 8.11 1.42 -11.75
CA GLY A 282 6.93 1.11 -10.94
C GLY A 282 5.68 0.97 -11.80
N TYR A 283 5.51 1.85 -12.79
CA TYR A 283 4.44 1.77 -13.76
C TYR A 283 4.52 0.53 -14.65
N ILE A 284 5.69 0.21 -15.22
CA ILE A 284 5.88 -0.98 -16.07
C ILE A 284 5.63 -2.25 -15.26
N ALA A 285 6.14 -2.34 -14.03
CA ALA A 285 5.88 -3.46 -13.13
C ALA A 285 4.38 -3.63 -12.85
N ALA A 286 3.63 -2.53 -12.69
CA ALA A 286 2.18 -2.57 -12.54
C ALA A 286 1.44 -3.02 -13.80
N VAL A 287 1.93 -2.63 -14.98
CA VAL A 287 1.40 -3.07 -16.27
C VAL A 287 1.61 -4.57 -16.47
N ILE A 288 2.78 -5.09 -16.07
CA ILE A 288 3.14 -6.51 -16.23
C ILE A 288 2.35 -7.40 -15.25
N THR A 289 2.21 -6.98 -13.99
CA THR A 289 1.48 -7.77 -12.97
C THR A 289 -0.02 -7.48 -12.92
N LEU A 290 -0.54 -6.68 -13.86
CA LEU A 290 -1.94 -6.32 -13.93
C LEU A 290 -2.91 -7.52 -13.85
N PRO A 291 -2.64 -8.68 -14.49
CA PRO A 291 -3.51 -9.85 -14.37
C PRO A 291 -3.68 -10.34 -12.93
N ILE A 292 -2.62 -10.25 -12.12
CA ILE A 292 -2.63 -10.66 -10.71
C ILE A 292 -3.53 -9.69 -9.92
N ASP A 293 -3.37 -8.38 -10.14
CA ASP A 293 -4.17 -7.36 -9.47
C ASP A 293 -5.67 -7.51 -9.80
N VAL A 294 -6.00 -7.75 -11.07
CA VAL A 294 -7.39 -7.94 -11.53
C VAL A 294 -7.98 -9.25 -10.98
N PHE A 295 -7.20 -10.32 -10.93
CA PHE A 295 -7.62 -11.59 -10.31
C PHE A 295 -8.04 -11.41 -8.86
N PHE A 296 -7.22 -10.75 -8.04
CA PHE A 296 -7.55 -10.53 -6.63
C PHE A 296 -8.80 -9.69 -6.43
N ILE A 297 -9.07 -8.73 -7.32
CA ILE A 297 -10.32 -7.95 -7.25
C ILE A 297 -11.52 -8.78 -7.66
N ASN A 298 -11.44 -9.54 -8.75
CA ASN A 298 -12.53 -10.42 -9.14
C ASN A 298 -12.84 -11.46 -8.06
N TYR A 299 -11.80 -12.03 -7.44
CA TYR A 299 -11.93 -12.95 -6.30
C TYR A 299 -12.64 -12.31 -5.11
N MET A 300 -12.23 -11.09 -4.74
CA MET A 300 -12.84 -10.31 -3.67
C MET A 300 -14.32 -9.99 -3.96
N LEU A 301 -14.64 -9.55 -5.18
CA LEU A 301 -16.00 -9.21 -5.59
C LEU A 301 -16.93 -10.42 -5.60
N LEU A 302 -16.45 -11.55 -6.13
CA LEU A 302 -17.21 -12.81 -6.19
C LEU A 302 -17.45 -13.38 -4.79
N PHE A 303 -16.44 -13.38 -3.93
CA PHE A 303 -16.57 -13.82 -2.55
C PHE A 303 -17.63 -12.99 -1.81
N PHE A 304 -17.53 -11.67 -1.89
CA PHE A 304 -18.46 -10.77 -1.20
C PHE A 304 -19.89 -10.95 -1.71
N ASN A 305 -20.09 -11.13 -3.03
CA ASN A 305 -21.40 -11.40 -3.61
C ASN A 305 -22.00 -12.71 -3.08
N LYS A 306 -21.25 -13.82 -3.06
CA LYS A 306 -21.72 -15.09 -2.48
C LYS A 306 -22.08 -14.94 -1.01
N LEU A 307 -21.29 -14.18 -0.26
CA LEU A 307 -21.52 -13.95 1.17
C LEU A 307 -22.82 -13.17 1.42
N ILE A 308 -23.12 -12.18 0.59
CA ILE A 308 -24.41 -11.47 0.59
C ILE A 308 -25.54 -12.40 0.16
N GLU A 309 -25.35 -13.19 -0.90
CA GLU A 309 -26.40 -14.06 -1.45
C GLU A 309 -26.91 -15.08 -0.43
N ASN A 310 -26.01 -15.63 0.38
CA ASN A 310 -26.35 -16.54 1.47
C ASN A 310 -27.05 -15.84 2.67
N ASN A 311 -26.96 -14.51 2.72
CA ASN A 311 -27.40 -13.69 3.86
C ASN A 311 -28.38 -12.57 3.45
N LYS A 312 -29.10 -12.74 2.32
CA LYS A 312 -29.99 -11.71 1.72
C LYS A 312 -31.03 -11.12 2.69
N GLY A 313 -31.41 -11.85 3.75
CA GLY A 313 -32.33 -11.37 4.78
C GLY A 313 -31.81 -10.29 5.73
N LEU A 314 -30.56 -9.81 5.58
CA LEU A 314 -29.92 -8.90 6.56
C LEU A 314 -29.58 -7.49 6.02
N LEU A 315 -29.90 -7.23 4.75
CA LEU A 315 -29.53 -5.98 4.07
C LEU A 315 -30.72 -5.06 3.79
N HIS A 316 -31.89 -5.36 4.37
CA HIS A 316 -33.02 -4.46 4.50
C HIS A 316 -33.05 -3.85 5.90
#